data_AF-A0A2L0CYD7-F1
#
_entry.id   AF-A0A2L0CYD7-F1
#
_cell.length_a   1.000
_cell.length_b   1.000
_cell.length_c   1.000
_cell.angle_alpha   90.00
_cell.angle_beta   90.00
_cell.angle_gamma   90.00
#
_symmetry.space_group_name_H-M   'P 1'
#
loop_
_entity.id
_entity.type
_entity.pdbx_description
1 polymer ?
#
loop_
_entity_poly.entity_id
_entity_poly.type
_entity_poly.pdbx_seq_one_letter_code
_entity_poly.pdbx_strand_id
1 'polypeptide(L)'
;VTNPPIDPFREKVVMSLQCPIGPEANILQPSPKQVHRLWLKQPVISIADLDVLKLTKHRNWSSHVIDITFPASEGVAGFINKLQTICDEANEASNTNQIIILSDRLGGPERIPISSLLALGATHHQLIESRNRMKVAIVVETAEAREVHHICVLLGYGADAICPYLALELASSLRDQGIIDTTITDEQIYQNYAQAMQTGINK
;
A
#
# COMPACT_ATOMS: atom_id res chain seq x y z
N VAL A 1 10.96 23.19 24.03
CA VAL A 1 10.17 22.89 22.82
C VAL A 1 11.15 22.69 21.69
N THR A 2 11.16 21.51 21.06
CA THR A 2 12.26 21.04 20.19
C THR A 2 12.11 21.46 18.72
N ASN A 3 10.89 21.64 18.22
CA ASN A 3 10.61 21.95 16.81
C ASN A 3 9.15 22.45 16.64
N PRO A 4 8.89 23.53 15.87
CA PRO A 4 7.54 24.03 15.60
C PRO A 4 6.81 23.20 14.51
N PRO A 5 5.47 23.07 14.58
CA PRO A 5 4.68 22.45 13.51
C PRO A 5 4.59 23.37 12.27
N ILE A 6 4.39 22.74 11.10
CA ILE A 6 4.16 23.41 9.81
C ILE A 6 2.66 23.64 9.61
N ASP A 7 2.26 24.76 8.98
CA ASP A 7 0.86 25.00 8.60
C ASP A 7 0.54 24.32 7.25
N PRO A 8 -0.30 23.27 7.22
CA PRO A 8 -0.52 22.47 6.01
C PRO A 8 -1.32 23.18 4.92
N PHE A 9 -1.96 24.31 5.24
CA PHE A 9 -2.73 25.09 4.28
C PHE A 9 -1.93 26.29 3.78
N ARG A 10 -1.30 27.04 4.69
CA ARG A 10 -0.53 28.24 4.34
C ARG A 10 0.84 27.91 3.76
N GLU A 11 1.45 26.81 4.19
CA GLU A 11 2.79 26.38 3.79
C GLU A 11 2.74 25.14 2.88
N LYS A 12 1.61 24.89 2.21
CA LYS A 12 1.42 23.74 1.31
C LYS A 12 2.51 23.61 0.23
N VAL A 13 3.09 24.73 -0.21
CA VAL A 13 4.12 24.77 -1.26
C VAL A 13 5.43 24.06 -0.85
N VAL A 14 5.71 23.93 0.45
CA VAL A 14 6.91 23.23 0.95
C VAL A 14 6.65 21.76 1.27
N MET A 15 5.41 21.27 1.09
CA MET A 15 5.00 19.90 1.39
C MET A 15 4.83 19.08 0.10
N SER A 16 5.14 17.79 0.16
CA SER A 16 4.94 16.87 -0.95
C SER A 16 4.58 15.47 -0.45
N LEU A 17 3.66 14.82 -1.16
CA LEU A 17 3.31 13.40 -0.96
C LEU A 17 3.74 12.54 -2.16
N GLN A 18 4.66 13.05 -2.98
CA GLN A 18 5.16 12.27 -4.11
C GLN A 18 5.94 11.06 -3.60
N CYS A 19 5.57 9.87 -4.08
CA CYS A 19 6.13 8.61 -3.64
C CYS A 19 6.86 7.96 -4.83
N PRO A 20 8.20 8.04 -4.90
CA PRO A 20 8.94 7.20 -5.83
C PRO A 20 8.92 5.77 -5.29
N ILE A 21 8.39 4.81 -6.06
CA ILE A 21 8.27 3.40 -5.64
C ILE A 21 9.13 2.50 -6.53
N GLY A 22 9.60 1.41 -5.95
CA GLY A 22 10.41 0.39 -6.61
C GLY A 22 11.86 0.38 -6.16
N PRO A 23 12.72 -0.41 -6.83
CA PRO A 23 14.07 -0.69 -6.38
C PRO A 23 14.96 0.55 -6.39
N GLU A 24 15.77 0.68 -5.35
CA GLU A 24 16.76 1.74 -5.20
C GLU A 24 18.15 1.25 -5.64
N ALA A 25 18.77 2.01 -6.53
CA ALA A 25 20.14 1.76 -6.97
C ALA A 25 21.15 2.35 -5.97
N ASN A 26 22.43 1.95 -6.08
CA ASN A 26 23.49 2.46 -5.22
C ASN A 26 23.58 3.98 -5.26
N ILE A 27 23.39 4.64 -4.11
CA ILE A 27 23.43 6.10 -3.97
C ILE A 27 24.84 6.69 -4.14
N LEU A 28 25.89 5.88 -3.92
CA LEU A 28 27.29 6.33 -4.00
C LEU A 28 27.81 6.41 -5.45
N GLN A 29 27.06 5.85 -6.40
CA GLN A 29 27.44 5.81 -7.81
C GLN A 29 26.36 6.49 -8.67
N PRO A 30 26.62 7.69 -9.22
CA PRO A 30 25.69 8.35 -10.12
C PRO A 30 25.35 7.44 -11.31
N SER A 31 24.08 7.14 -11.50
CA SER A 31 23.63 6.22 -12.56
C SER A 31 22.22 6.54 -13.03
N PRO A 32 21.91 6.43 -14.34
CA PRO A 32 20.53 6.53 -14.84
C PRO A 32 19.57 5.52 -14.18
N LYS A 33 20.09 4.42 -13.62
CA LYS A 33 19.29 3.43 -12.89
C LYS A 33 18.61 4.04 -11.65
N GLN A 34 19.14 5.12 -11.08
CA GLN A 34 18.57 5.78 -9.90
C GLN A 34 17.20 6.42 -10.20
N VAL A 35 16.94 6.79 -11.46
CA VAL A 35 15.63 7.33 -11.89
C VAL A 35 14.69 6.25 -12.43
N HIS A 36 15.04 4.96 -12.30
CA HIS A 36 14.19 3.87 -12.75
C HIS A 36 13.03 3.54 -11.79
N ARG A 37 12.52 4.52 -11.03
CA ARG A 37 11.40 4.34 -10.09
C ARG A 37 10.06 4.68 -10.75
N LEU A 38 8.97 4.11 -10.26
CA LEU A 38 7.62 4.56 -10.61
C LEU A 38 7.28 5.76 -9.74
N TRP A 39 6.85 6.86 -10.35
CA TRP A 39 6.61 8.11 -9.63
C TRP A 39 5.12 8.31 -9.36
N LEU A 40 4.68 8.00 -8.15
CA LEU A 40 3.31 8.25 -7.72
C LEU A 40 3.17 9.70 -7.23
N LYS A 41 2.06 10.34 -7.57
CA LYS A 41 1.75 11.70 -7.10
C LYS A 41 1.35 11.73 -5.62
N GLN A 42 0.84 10.62 -5.11
CA GLN A 42 0.36 10.41 -3.76
C GLN A 42 0.42 8.91 -3.44
N PRO A 43 0.39 8.52 -2.15
CA PRO A 43 0.49 7.12 -1.74
C PRO A 43 -0.80 6.30 -1.96
N VAL A 44 -1.96 6.96 -2.03
CA VAL A 44 -3.25 6.28 -2.24
C VAL A 44 -3.45 6.03 -3.73
N ILE A 45 -3.70 4.78 -4.11
CA ILE A 45 -3.89 4.35 -5.49
C ILE A 45 -5.29 3.77 -5.70
N SER A 46 -5.80 3.86 -6.93
CA SER A 46 -7.08 3.27 -7.31
C SER A 46 -6.99 1.74 -7.46
N ILE A 47 -8.14 1.07 -7.57
CA ILE A 47 -8.20 -0.37 -7.87
C ILE A 47 -7.62 -0.65 -9.26
N ALA A 48 -7.92 0.20 -10.24
CA ALA A 48 -7.37 0.08 -11.59
C ALA A 48 -5.84 0.26 -11.61
N ASP A 49 -5.30 1.21 -10.83
CA ASP A 49 -3.85 1.38 -10.69
C ASP A 49 -3.19 0.14 -10.08
N LEU A 50 -3.83 -0.47 -9.07
CA LEU A 50 -3.35 -1.71 -8.47
C LEU A 50 -3.32 -2.87 -9.46
N ASP A 51 -4.35 -3.02 -10.29
CA ASP A 51 -4.39 -4.06 -11.32
C ASP A 51 -3.29 -3.88 -12.37
N VAL A 52 -2.97 -2.62 -12.72
CA VAL A 52 -1.80 -2.31 -13.56
C VAL A 52 -0.49 -2.72 -12.89
N LEU A 53 -0.34 -2.50 -11.58
CA LEU A 53 0.84 -2.94 -10.83
C LEU A 53 0.92 -4.47 -10.75
N LYS A 54 -0.20 -5.17 -10.55
CA LYS A 54 -0.27 -6.63 -10.55
C LYS A 54 0.25 -7.21 -11.88
N LEU A 55 -0.10 -6.59 -12.99
CA LEU A 55 0.25 -7.04 -14.34
C LEU A 55 1.50 -6.37 -14.94
N THR A 56 2.27 -5.63 -14.14
CA THR A 56 3.40 -4.86 -14.65
C THR A 56 4.45 -5.76 -15.31
N LYS A 57 4.96 -5.29 -16.45
CA LYS A 57 6.16 -5.83 -17.14
C LYS A 57 7.16 -4.73 -17.50
N HIS A 58 6.94 -3.53 -16.95
CA HIS A 58 7.75 -2.36 -17.27
C HIS A 58 9.18 -2.58 -16.76
N ARG A 59 10.19 -2.45 -17.62
CA ARG A 59 11.62 -2.62 -17.27
C ARG A 59 11.95 -4.00 -16.67
N ASN A 60 11.26 -5.04 -17.12
CA ASN A 60 11.36 -6.41 -16.58
C ASN A 60 10.97 -6.51 -15.10
N TRP A 61 10.17 -5.55 -14.61
CA TRP A 61 9.61 -5.68 -13.27
C TRP A 61 8.50 -6.71 -13.29
N SER A 62 8.40 -7.43 -12.19
CA SER A 62 7.26 -8.27 -11.86
C SER A 62 6.74 -7.92 -10.48
N SER A 63 5.47 -8.25 -10.26
CA SER A 63 4.83 -8.17 -8.95
C SER A 63 4.55 -9.56 -8.41
N HIS A 64 4.53 -9.68 -7.09
CA HIS A 64 4.09 -10.89 -6.38
C HIS A 64 3.02 -10.51 -5.36
N VAL A 65 1.86 -11.16 -5.45
CA VAL A 65 0.75 -10.93 -4.52
C VAL A 65 0.82 -11.97 -3.41
N ILE A 66 0.99 -11.49 -2.18
CA ILE A 66 0.99 -12.30 -0.96
C ILE A 66 -0.39 -12.16 -0.32
N ASP A 67 -1.07 -13.29 -0.21
CA ASP A 67 -2.31 -13.41 0.53
C ASP A 67 -2.03 -13.28 2.03
N ILE A 68 -2.60 -12.27 2.69
CA ILE A 68 -2.45 -12.03 4.13
C ILE A 68 -3.62 -12.59 4.96
N THR A 69 -4.33 -13.58 4.44
CA THR A 69 -5.43 -14.28 5.13
C THR A 69 -5.03 -15.70 5.55
N PHE A 70 -5.66 -16.25 6.60
CA PHE A 70 -5.45 -17.63 7.05
C PHE A 70 -6.78 -18.35 7.31
N PRO A 71 -6.82 -19.70 7.28
CA PRO A 71 -8.05 -20.46 7.52
C PRO A 71 -8.59 -20.27 8.94
N ALA A 72 -9.88 -20.01 9.07
CA ALA A 72 -10.54 -19.84 10.36
C ALA A 72 -10.43 -21.08 11.28
N SER A 73 -10.32 -22.27 10.68
CA SER A 73 -10.14 -23.54 11.39
C SER A 73 -8.84 -23.64 12.19
N GLU A 74 -7.81 -22.86 11.86
CA GLU A 74 -6.51 -22.90 12.53
C GLU A 74 -6.44 -22.05 13.81
N GLY A 75 -7.45 -21.21 14.04
CA GLY A 75 -7.54 -20.36 15.23
C GLY A 75 -6.30 -19.47 15.44
N VAL A 76 -5.95 -19.23 16.70
CA VAL A 76 -4.84 -18.33 17.08
C VAL A 76 -3.47 -18.86 16.63
N ALA A 77 -3.29 -20.18 16.55
CA ALA A 77 -2.04 -20.76 16.08
C ALA A 77 -1.79 -20.46 14.59
N GLY A 78 -2.87 -20.49 13.77
CA GLY A 78 -2.81 -20.13 12.35
C GLY A 78 -2.35 -18.70 12.11
N PHE A 79 -2.74 -17.77 12.99
CA PHE A 79 -2.31 -16.37 12.90
C PHE A 79 -0.79 -16.20 12.98
N ILE A 80 -0.15 -16.80 14.00
CA ILE A 80 1.31 -16.69 14.19
C ILE A 80 2.05 -17.35 13.04
N ASN A 81 1.61 -18.55 12.64
CA ASN A 81 2.21 -19.30 11.54
C ASN A 81 2.10 -18.53 10.22
N LYS A 82 0.93 -17.98 9.93
CA LYS A 82 0.70 -17.21 8.70
C LYS A 82 1.54 -15.93 8.66
N LEU A 83 1.70 -15.23 9.79
CA LEU A 83 2.57 -14.05 9.84
C LEU A 83 4.02 -14.40 9.49
N GLN A 84 4.53 -15.53 10.01
CA GLN A 84 5.85 -16.02 9.65
C GLN A 84 5.92 -16.41 8.16
N THR A 85 4.92 -17.11 7.65
CA THR A 85 4.84 -17.47 6.22
C THR A 85 4.85 -16.25 5.31
N ILE A 86 4.13 -15.17 5.67
CA ILE A 86 4.14 -13.92 4.92
C ILE A 86 5.55 -13.31 4.87
N CYS A 87 6.27 -13.31 5.99
CA CYS A 87 7.64 -12.82 6.06
C CYS A 87 8.60 -13.64 5.19
N ASP A 88 8.49 -14.97 5.24
CA ASP A 88 9.34 -15.88 4.47
C ASP A 88 9.04 -15.77 2.96
N GLU A 89 7.76 -15.78 2.59
CA GLU A 89 7.31 -15.61 1.21
C GLU A 89 7.73 -14.25 0.64
N ALA A 90 7.61 -13.17 1.41
CA ALA A 90 8.08 -11.85 0.99
C ALA A 90 9.59 -11.82 0.77
N ASN A 91 10.36 -12.48 1.63
CA ASN A 91 11.81 -12.55 1.49
C ASN A 91 12.22 -13.34 0.24
N GLU A 92 11.56 -14.47 -0.04
CA GLU A 92 11.79 -15.22 -1.28
C GLU A 92 11.39 -14.42 -2.52
N ALA A 93 10.18 -13.85 -2.52
CA ALA A 93 9.65 -13.05 -3.61
C ALA A 93 10.52 -11.84 -3.93
N SER A 94 11.20 -11.26 -2.93
CA SER A 94 12.08 -10.10 -3.10
C SER A 94 13.31 -10.34 -3.96
N ASN A 95 13.68 -11.61 -4.21
CA ASN A 95 14.81 -11.95 -5.06
C ASN A 95 14.48 -11.85 -6.56
N THR A 96 13.21 -12.07 -6.92
CA THR A 96 12.77 -12.10 -8.32
C THR A 96 11.84 -10.96 -8.69
N ASN A 97 11.08 -10.42 -7.73
CA ASN A 97 10.06 -9.41 -7.97
C ASN A 97 10.48 -8.06 -7.42
N GLN A 98 10.03 -6.99 -8.06
CA GLN A 98 10.33 -5.60 -7.67
C GLN A 98 9.15 -4.95 -6.96
N ILE A 99 7.98 -5.59 -6.99
CA ILE A 99 6.78 -5.15 -6.29
C ILE A 99 6.23 -6.34 -5.51
N ILE A 100 6.01 -6.15 -4.21
CA ILE A 100 5.31 -7.10 -3.35
C ILE A 100 3.99 -6.44 -2.98
N ILE A 101 2.89 -7.16 -3.19
CA ILE A 101 1.54 -6.69 -2.90
C ILE A 101 1.00 -7.53 -1.75
N LEU A 102 0.79 -6.94 -0.58
CA LEU A 102 0.12 -7.60 0.54
C LEU A 102 -1.39 -7.42 0.37
N SER A 103 -2.16 -8.51 0.30
CA SER A 103 -3.58 -8.46 -0.06
C SER A 103 -4.47 -9.24 0.91
N ASP A 104 -5.45 -8.56 1.52
CA ASP A 104 -6.49 -9.19 2.35
C ASP A 104 -7.76 -9.57 1.56
N ARG A 105 -7.70 -9.51 0.21
CA ARG A 105 -8.84 -9.70 -0.69
C ARG A 105 -9.56 -11.05 -0.55
N LEU A 106 -8.86 -12.08 -0.09
CA LEU A 106 -9.43 -13.42 0.14
C LEU A 106 -10.17 -13.54 1.48
N GLY A 107 -10.36 -12.45 2.22
CA GLY A 107 -11.09 -12.43 3.49
C GLY A 107 -12.54 -12.87 3.31
N GLY A 108 -13.02 -13.72 4.21
CA GLY A 108 -14.38 -14.26 4.14
C GLY A 108 -14.73 -15.15 5.33
N PRO A 109 -15.87 -15.85 5.30
CA PRO A 109 -16.35 -16.67 6.42
C PRO A 109 -15.37 -17.75 6.88
N GLU A 110 -14.58 -18.30 5.95
CA GLU A 110 -13.60 -19.37 6.21
C GLU A 110 -12.16 -18.85 6.27
N ARG A 111 -11.92 -17.57 5.95
CA ARG A 111 -10.58 -16.98 5.83
C ARG A 111 -10.51 -15.66 6.59
N ILE A 112 -9.72 -15.65 7.65
CA ILE A 112 -9.56 -14.50 8.53
C ILE A 112 -8.39 -13.64 7.99
N PRO A 113 -8.62 -12.36 7.67
CA PRO A 113 -7.53 -11.46 7.31
C PRO A 113 -6.67 -11.14 8.54
N ILE A 114 -5.35 -11.16 8.36
CA ILE A 114 -4.42 -10.55 9.33
C ILE A 114 -4.54 -9.04 9.16
N SER A 115 -4.41 -8.31 10.27
CA SER A 115 -4.35 -6.85 10.20
C SER A 115 -3.28 -6.40 9.21
N SER A 116 -3.68 -5.57 8.24
CA SER A 116 -2.80 -5.14 7.15
C SER A 116 -1.58 -4.38 7.67
N LEU A 117 -1.75 -3.64 8.77
CA LEU A 117 -0.64 -2.97 9.44
C LEU A 117 0.37 -3.95 10.03
N LEU A 118 -0.10 -5.02 10.67
CA LEU A 118 0.79 -5.99 11.29
C LEU A 118 1.55 -6.80 10.24
N ALA A 119 0.84 -7.28 9.20
CA ALA A 119 1.46 -7.96 8.08
C ALA A 119 2.53 -7.07 7.41
N LEU A 120 2.17 -5.81 7.14
CA LEU A 120 3.09 -4.82 6.58
C LEU A 120 4.32 -4.61 7.47
N GLY A 121 4.13 -4.34 8.75
CA GLY A 121 5.22 -4.06 9.68
C GLY A 121 6.18 -5.25 9.80
N ALA A 122 5.64 -6.46 9.91
CA ALA A 122 6.43 -7.69 9.96
C ALA A 122 7.24 -7.88 8.66
N THR A 123 6.61 -7.77 7.50
CA THR A 123 7.29 -7.86 6.19
C THR A 123 8.34 -6.78 6.03
N HIS A 124 8.03 -5.53 6.40
CA HIS A 124 8.94 -4.40 6.28
C HIS A 124 10.22 -4.62 7.10
N HIS A 125 10.07 -4.97 8.38
CA HIS A 125 11.21 -5.22 9.27
C HIS A 125 12.01 -6.46 8.84
N GLN A 126 11.34 -7.55 8.45
CA GLN A 126 12.03 -8.74 7.95
C GLN A 126 12.88 -8.43 6.71
N LEU A 127 12.35 -7.65 5.76
CA LEU A 127 13.08 -7.27 4.56
C LEU A 127 14.25 -6.30 4.85
N ILE A 128 14.16 -5.51 5.92
CA ILE A 128 15.30 -4.70 6.39
C ILE A 128 16.40 -5.61 6.94
N GLU A 129 16.04 -6.56 7.80
CA GLU A 129 17.00 -7.50 8.41
C GLU A 129 17.69 -8.36 7.35
N SER A 130 16.96 -8.78 6.31
CA SER A 130 17.51 -9.53 5.17
C SER A 130 18.17 -8.66 4.10
N ARG A 131 18.22 -7.33 4.28
CA ARG A 131 18.80 -6.34 3.34
C ARG A 131 18.14 -6.35 1.94
N ASN A 132 16.88 -6.76 1.88
CA ASN A 132 16.10 -6.81 0.65
C ASN A 132 15.10 -5.66 0.50
N ARG A 133 14.83 -4.86 1.55
CA ARG A 133 13.84 -3.77 1.51
C ARG A 133 14.07 -2.74 0.39
N MET A 134 15.33 -2.40 0.10
CA MET A 134 15.67 -1.46 -0.98
C MET A 134 15.43 -2.03 -2.39
N LYS A 135 15.24 -3.34 -2.53
CA LYS A 135 15.07 -4.01 -3.83
C LYS A 135 13.62 -4.08 -4.28
N VAL A 136 12.66 -3.79 -3.40
CA VAL A 136 11.23 -3.99 -3.64
C VAL A 136 10.40 -2.81 -3.19
N ALA A 137 9.32 -2.55 -3.91
CA ALA A 137 8.19 -1.77 -3.42
C ALA A 137 7.24 -2.68 -2.63
N ILE A 138 6.66 -2.19 -1.53
CA ILE A 138 5.60 -2.85 -0.79
C ILE A 138 4.31 -2.07 -1.01
N VAL A 139 3.33 -2.71 -1.66
CA VAL A 139 1.99 -2.16 -1.90
C VAL A 139 1.00 -2.91 -1.01
N VAL A 140 0.06 -2.20 -0.40
CA VAL A 140 -0.95 -2.81 0.48
C VAL A 140 -2.32 -2.69 -0.17
N GLU A 141 -2.94 -3.82 -0.47
CA GLU A 141 -4.35 -3.95 -0.87
C GLU A 141 -5.15 -4.37 0.36
N THR A 142 -5.97 -3.46 0.89
CA THR A 142 -6.64 -3.69 2.18
C THR A 142 -8.10 -3.23 2.24
N ALA A 143 -8.90 -4.00 2.97
CA ALA A 143 -10.25 -3.65 3.39
C ALA A 143 -10.32 -2.79 4.67
N GLU A 144 -9.24 -2.74 5.46
CA GLU A 144 -9.22 -2.08 6.78
C GLU A 144 -8.99 -0.56 6.70
N ALA A 145 -8.25 -0.10 5.68
CA ALA A 145 -7.88 1.31 5.55
C ALA A 145 -9.05 2.15 5.01
N ARG A 146 -9.53 3.09 5.83
CA ARG A 146 -10.63 4.01 5.49
C ARG A 146 -10.47 5.41 6.06
N GLU A 147 -9.67 5.55 7.11
CA GLU A 147 -9.40 6.80 7.81
C GLU A 147 -7.99 7.29 7.51
N VAL A 148 -7.79 8.61 7.60
CA VAL A 148 -6.49 9.26 7.40
C VAL A 148 -5.42 8.62 8.28
N HIS A 149 -5.75 8.33 9.55
CA HIS A 149 -4.83 7.70 10.48
C HIS A 149 -4.35 6.32 10.00
N HIS A 150 -5.23 5.49 9.44
CA HIS A 150 -4.84 4.17 8.91
C HIS A 150 -3.80 4.32 7.79
N ILE A 151 -4.01 5.29 6.88
CA ILE A 151 -3.06 5.56 5.80
C ILE A 151 -1.72 6.06 6.36
N CYS A 152 -1.74 7.02 7.29
CA CYS A 152 -0.52 7.52 7.94
C CYS A 152 0.28 6.42 8.64
N VAL A 153 -0.40 5.51 9.35
CA VAL A 153 0.27 4.43 10.08
C VAL A 153 0.85 3.40 9.10
N LEU A 154 0.11 3.03 8.03
CA LEU A 154 0.65 2.15 6.98
C LEU A 154 1.88 2.76 6.30
N LEU A 155 1.85 4.06 5.97
CA LEU A 155 3.01 4.74 5.40
C LEU A 155 4.20 4.77 6.38
N GLY A 156 3.93 5.07 7.66
CA GLY A 156 4.95 5.10 8.71
C GLY A 156 5.62 3.74 8.95
N TYR A 157 4.89 2.63 8.73
CA TYR A 157 5.40 1.27 8.85
C TYR A 157 5.92 0.67 7.52
N GLY A 158 6.06 1.51 6.48
CA GLY A 158 6.87 1.17 5.31
C GLY A 158 6.12 0.75 4.05
N ALA A 159 4.81 1.03 3.96
CA ALA A 159 4.08 0.92 2.69
C ALA A 159 4.55 2.00 1.70
N ASP A 160 4.77 1.61 0.45
CA ASP A 160 5.12 2.52 -0.64
C ASP A 160 3.87 3.03 -1.37
N ALA A 161 2.80 2.22 -1.42
CA ALA A 161 1.49 2.58 -1.94
C ALA A 161 0.37 1.79 -1.26
N ILE A 162 -0.82 2.37 -1.17
CA ILE A 162 -1.96 1.78 -0.46
C ILE A 162 -3.20 1.86 -1.35
N CYS A 163 -3.84 0.70 -1.56
CA CYS A 163 -5.12 0.56 -2.24
C CYS A 163 -6.19 0.17 -1.21
N PRO A 164 -6.99 1.13 -0.72
CA PRO A 164 -8.11 0.87 0.19
C PRO A 164 -9.33 0.40 -0.60
N TYR A 165 -9.25 -0.81 -1.19
CA TYR A 165 -10.24 -1.27 -2.17
C TYR A 165 -11.66 -1.30 -1.60
N LEU A 166 -11.85 -1.74 -0.35
CA LEU A 166 -13.19 -1.86 0.22
C LEU A 166 -13.83 -0.48 0.42
N ALA A 167 -13.06 0.54 0.79
CA ALA A 167 -13.57 1.90 0.93
C ALA A 167 -14.06 2.45 -0.43
N LEU A 168 -13.31 2.16 -1.50
CA LEU A 168 -13.66 2.57 -2.86
C LEU A 168 -14.88 1.79 -3.39
N GLU A 169 -14.91 0.46 -3.20
CA GLU A 169 -16.04 -0.39 -3.60
C GLU A 169 -17.32 -0.07 -2.84
N LEU A 170 -17.22 0.25 -1.55
CA LEU A 170 -18.36 0.71 -0.75
C LEU A 170 -18.91 2.03 -1.31
N ALA A 171 -18.05 2.98 -1.68
CA ALA A 171 -18.50 4.22 -2.29
C ALA A 171 -19.19 3.98 -3.64
N SER A 172 -18.65 3.12 -4.50
CA SER A 172 -19.32 2.71 -5.75
C SER A 172 -20.65 2.01 -5.48
N SER A 173 -20.73 1.14 -4.47
CA SER A 173 -21.98 0.48 -4.09
C SER A 173 -23.04 1.46 -3.58
N LEU A 174 -22.66 2.45 -2.78
CA LEU A 174 -23.56 3.51 -2.30
C LEU A 174 -24.09 4.37 -3.46
N ARG A 175 -23.28 4.58 -4.51
CA ARG A 175 -23.72 5.25 -5.74
C ARG A 175 -24.77 4.42 -6.45
N ASP A 176 -24.51 3.13 -6.63
CA ASP A 176 -25.40 2.23 -7.38
C ASP A 176 -26.74 2.04 -6.64
N GLN A 177 -26.75 2.21 -5.31
CA GLN A 177 -27.96 2.24 -4.47
C GLN A 177 -28.68 3.61 -4.48
N GLY A 178 -28.12 4.63 -5.12
CA GLY A 178 -28.69 5.99 -5.19
C GLY A 178 -28.55 6.81 -3.90
N ILE A 179 -27.69 6.39 -2.97
CA ILE A 179 -27.42 7.13 -1.71
C ILE A 179 -26.51 8.34 -1.97
N ILE A 180 -25.54 8.18 -2.87
CA ILE A 180 -24.74 9.28 -3.41
C ILE A 180 -25.11 9.57 -4.86
N ASP A 181 -24.70 10.72 -5.37
CA ASP A 181 -25.01 11.16 -6.73
C ASP A 181 -24.56 10.12 -7.76
N THR A 182 -25.55 9.59 -8.48
CA THR A 182 -25.39 8.53 -9.49
C THR A 182 -24.58 8.96 -10.71
N THR A 183 -24.35 10.26 -10.88
CA THR A 183 -23.54 10.81 -11.99
C THR A 183 -22.03 10.70 -11.74
N ILE A 184 -21.61 10.42 -10.50
CA ILE A 184 -20.20 10.35 -10.13
C ILE A 184 -19.58 9.06 -10.66
N THR A 185 -18.51 9.16 -11.45
CA THR A 185 -17.75 8.01 -11.97
C THR A 185 -16.85 7.40 -10.89
N ASP A 186 -16.42 6.14 -11.07
CA ASP A 186 -15.47 5.49 -10.16
C ASP A 186 -14.15 6.27 -10.06
N GLU A 187 -13.71 6.86 -11.18
CA GLU A 187 -12.55 7.75 -11.20
C GLU A 187 -12.77 8.98 -10.31
N GLN A 188 -13.95 9.63 -10.38
CA GLN A 188 -14.26 10.77 -9.53
C GLN A 188 -14.36 10.39 -8.05
N ILE A 189 -14.90 9.21 -7.73
CA ILE A 189 -14.91 8.65 -6.37
C ILE A 189 -13.47 8.52 -5.85
N TYR A 190 -12.59 7.89 -6.63
CA TYR A 190 -11.18 7.74 -6.27
C TYR A 190 -10.50 9.10 -6.10
N GLN A 191 -10.62 10.02 -7.04
CA GLN A 191 -9.99 11.34 -6.98
C GLN A 191 -10.43 12.12 -5.73
N ASN A 192 -11.74 12.11 -5.43
CA ASN A 192 -12.27 12.77 -4.24
C ASN A 192 -11.75 12.13 -2.95
N TYR A 193 -11.77 10.79 -2.87
CA TYR A 193 -11.27 10.06 -1.72
C TYR A 193 -9.78 10.33 -1.49
N ALA A 194 -8.98 10.26 -2.55
CA ALA A 194 -7.55 10.43 -2.47
C ALA A 194 -7.16 11.88 -2.15
N GLN A 195 -7.88 12.87 -2.68
CA GLN A 195 -7.72 14.28 -2.29
C GLN A 195 -8.03 14.51 -0.81
N ALA A 196 -9.08 13.86 -0.28
CA ALA A 196 -9.42 13.94 1.14
C ALA A 196 -8.30 13.32 2.01
N MET A 197 -7.79 12.15 1.61
CA MET A 197 -6.65 11.50 2.29
C MET A 197 -5.38 12.35 2.22
N GLN A 198 -5.04 12.91 1.05
CA GLN A 198 -3.91 13.83 0.90
C GLN A 198 -4.02 15.04 1.83
N THR A 199 -5.19 15.65 1.90
CA THR A 199 -5.43 16.80 2.78
C THR A 199 -5.28 16.40 4.25
N GLY A 200 -5.77 15.21 4.60
CA GLY A 200 -5.62 14.63 5.93
C GLY A 200 -4.18 14.34 6.32
N ILE A 201 -3.40 13.73 5.43
CA ILE A 201 -2.00 13.35 5.67
C ILE A 201 -1.12 14.60 5.86
N ASN A 202 -1.41 15.68 5.15
CA ASN A 202 -0.67 16.93 5.32
C ASN A 202 -0.89 17.57 6.69
N LYS A 203 -2.01 17.28 7.36
CA LYS A 203 -2.39 17.92 8.63
C LYS A 203 -1.62 17.36 9.83
#